data_AF-A0A8S3S1M3-F1
#
_entry.id   AF-A0A8S3S1M3-F1
#
_cell.length_a   1.000
_cell.length_b   1.000
_cell.length_c   1.000
_cell.angle_alpha   90.00
_cell.angle_beta   90.00
_cell.angle_gamma   90.00
#
_symmetry.space_group_name_H-M   'P 1'
#
loop_
_entity.id
_entity.type
_entity.pdbx_description
1 polymer ?
#
loop_
_entity_poly.entity_id
_entity_poly.type
_entity_poly.pdbx_seq_one_letter_code
_entity_poly.pdbx_strand_id
1 'polypeptide(L)'
;MNHGTEFSLGALAAVCAACFTNPLEVVKTRMQLQGELKARGQYIVFYRNTFHALYTVAKYDGIRGIQSGLVPALGYQISMNGTRLGSFQVMVDMGLTDSVDCTFCGFLRTLLAAGLSGAVSNAVGSPFFMIKTHIQCKTDSKIAVGFQHTHKTMYHAVKEIVRQDGVKGLWRGAHAGTLRGFIGSAAQLGAFTSTKKYLISKQARNKSNIYK
;
A
#
# COMPACT_ATOMS: atom_id res chain seq x y z
N MET A 1 4.74 -20.88 22.69
CA MET A 1 5.53 -19.76 22.14
C MET A 1 5.00 -18.48 22.80
N ASN A 2 5.85 -17.61 23.34
CA ASN A 2 5.37 -16.42 24.05
C ASN A 2 4.87 -15.38 23.03
N HIS A 3 3.66 -14.85 23.21
CA HIS A 3 3.06 -13.83 22.32
C HIS A 3 4.01 -12.66 22.01
N GLY A 4 4.88 -12.28 22.97
CA GLY A 4 5.91 -11.25 22.75
C GLY A 4 6.99 -11.65 21.74
N THR A 5 7.43 -12.92 21.73
CA THR A 5 8.43 -13.41 20.76
C THR A 5 7.86 -13.46 19.33
N GLU A 6 6.60 -13.83 19.18
CA GLU A 6 5.89 -13.82 17.89
C GLU A 6 5.74 -12.39 17.36
N PHE A 7 5.41 -11.45 18.23
CA PHE A 7 5.35 -10.03 17.88
C PHE A 7 6.70 -9.49 17.43
N SER A 8 7.78 -9.77 18.18
CA SER A 8 9.13 -9.32 17.84
C SER A 8 9.63 -9.91 16.52
N LEU A 9 9.41 -11.21 16.29
CA LEU A 9 9.78 -11.87 15.04
C LEU A 9 8.99 -11.30 13.86
N GLY A 10 7.69 -11.05 14.03
CA GLY A 10 6.85 -10.42 13.01
C GLY A 10 7.30 -8.99 12.69
N ALA A 11 7.64 -8.19 13.71
CA ALA A 11 8.14 -6.83 13.52
C ALA A 11 9.50 -6.82 12.80
N LEU A 12 10.43 -7.69 13.19
CA LEU A 12 11.74 -7.79 12.55
C LEU A 12 11.62 -8.24 11.09
N ALA A 13 10.78 -9.24 10.81
CA ALA A 13 10.50 -9.69 9.46
C ALA A 13 9.90 -8.56 8.60
N ALA A 14 8.98 -7.76 9.14
CA ALA A 14 8.40 -6.62 8.44
C ALA A 14 9.42 -5.54 8.11
N VAL A 15 10.34 -5.22 9.03
CA VAL A 15 11.44 -4.27 8.78
C VAL A 15 12.38 -4.80 7.70
N CYS A 16 12.79 -6.08 7.78
CA CYS A 16 13.61 -6.71 6.76
C CYS A 16 12.93 -6.67 5.38
N ALA A 17 11.65 -7.04 5.30
CA ALA A 17 10.89 -6.99 4.06
C ALA A 17 10.83 -5.56 3.51
N ALA A 18 10.55 -4.56 4.36
CA ALA A 18 10.51 -3.15 3.96
C ALA A 18 11.86 -2.64 3.42
N CYS A 19 12.98 -3.09 3.99
CA CYS A 19 14.31 -2.74 3.49
C CYS A 19 14.57 -3.26 2.06
N PHE A 20 14.05 -4.45 1.72
CA PHE A 20 14.18 -5.03 0.38
C PHE A 20 13.15 -4.48 -0.62
N THR A 21 11.93 -4.17 -0.18
CA THR A 21 10.86 -3.71 -1.08
C THR A 21 10.92 -2.20 -1.35
N ASN A 22 11.38 -1.38 -0.40
CA ASN A 22 11.42 0.07 -0.56
C ASN A 22 12.23 0.54 -1.79
N PRO A 23 13.41 -0.03 -2.13
CA PRO A 23 14.10 0.24 -3.39
C PRO A 23 13.23 0.08 -4.65
N LEU A 24 12.46 -1.01 -4.71
CA LEU A 24 11.60 -1.32 -5.85
C LEU A 24 10.38 -0.39 -5.89
N GLU A 25 9.84 -0.03 -4.74
CA GLU A 25 8.76 0.95 -4.64
C GLU A 25 9.19 2.33 -5.15
N VAL A 26 10.39 2.79 -4.79
CA VAL A 26 10.95 4.07 -5.27
C VAL A 26 11.15 4.06 -6.78
N VAL A 27 11.68 2.96 -7.35
CA VAL A 27 11.82 2.84 -8.81
C VAL A 27 10.46 2.85 -9.51
N LYS A 28 9.48 2.13 -8.96
CA LYS A 28 8.13 2.07 -9.52
C LYS A 28 7.46 3.45 -9.54
N THR A 29 7.49 4.19 -8.44
CA THR A 29 6.86 5.51 -8.36
C THR A 29 7.52 6.50 -9.34
N ARG A 30 8.85 6.50 -9.45
CA ARG A 30 9.57 7.35 -10.41
C ARG A 30 9.28 6.99 -11.87
N MET A 31 9.18 5.71 -12.20
CA MET A 31 8.79 5.27 -13.55
C MET A 31 7.35 5.67 -13.89
N GLN A 32 6.43 5.58 -12.93
CA GLN A 32 5.04 6.01 -13.11
C GLN A 32 4.96 7.52 -13.39
N LEU A 33 5.67 8.33 -12.61
CA LEU A 33 5.77 9.78 -12.85
C LEU A 33 6.37 10.11 -14.23
N GLN A 34 7.43 9.40 -14.64
CA GLN A 34 8.01 9.58 -15.98
C GLN A 34 6.97 9.30 -17.08
N GLY A 35 6.14 8.27 -16.91
CA GLY A 35 5.04 7.96 -17.82
C GLY A 35 3.99 9.08 -17.90
N GLU A 36 3.61 9.65 -16.75
CA GLU A 36 2.67 10.77 -16.69
C GLU A 36 3.23 12.04 -17.36
N LEU A 37 4.52 12.32 -17.18
CA LEU A 37 5.19 13.49 -17.78
C LEU A 37 5.35 13.32 -19.30
N LYS A 38 5.70 12.11 -19.77
CA LYS A 38 5.73 11.76 -21.20
C LYS A 38 4.36 12.00 -21.87
N ALA A 39 3.28 11.59 -21.21
CA ALA A 39 1.92 11.77 -21.74
C ALA A 39 1.51 13.25 -21.84
N ARG A 40 2.07 14.14 -21.01
CA ARG A 40 1.82 15.59 -21.04
C ARG A 40 2.67 16.34 -22.07
N GLY A 41 3.44 15.64 -22.90
CA GLY A 41 4.30 16.24 -23.92
C GLY A 41 5.54 16.96 -23.36
N GLN A 42 5.76 16.92 -22.04
CA GLN A 42 6.96 17.42 -21.39
C GLN A 42 7.94 16.25 -21.13
N TYR A 43 9.06 16.26 -21.87
CA TYR A 43 10.38 15.80 -21.41
C TYR A 43 10.91 14.38 -21.77
N ILE A 44 12.25 14.29 -21.66
CA ILE A 44 13.23 13.26 -22.03
C ILE A 44 13.08 11.96 -21.22
N VAL A 45 13.20 10.81 -21.89
CA VAL A 45 13.11 9.47 -21.29
C VAL A 45 14.44 9.09 -20.63
N PHE A 46 14.54 9.18 -19.31
CA PHE A 46 15.74 8.79 -18.55
C PHE A 46 15.75 7.31 -18.14
N TYR A 47 14.57 6.73 -17.94
CA TYR A 47 14.39 5.34 -17.52
C TYR A 47 13.82 4.51 -18.67
N ARG A 48 14.67 3.68 -19.28
CA ARG A 48 14.27 2.69 -20.31
C ARG A 48 13.64 1.44 -19.69
N ASN A 49 14.29 0.88 -18.68
CA ASN A 49 13.94 -0.38 -18.03
C ASN A 49 14.02 -0.25 -16.49
N THR A 50 13.34 -1.12 -15.75
CA THR A 50 13.37 -1.15 -14.26
C THR A 50 14.79 -1.31 -13.71
N PHE A 51 15.61 -2.19 -14.31
CA PHE A 51 17.02 -2.36 -13.90
C PHE A 51 17.89 -1.13 -14.22
N HIS A 52 17.64 -0.49 -15.36
CA HIS A 52 18.33 0.76 -15.71
C HIS A 52 17.94 1.88 -14.74
N ALA A 53 16.66 1.96 -14.36
CA ALA A 53 16.19 2.90 -13.35
C ALA A 53 16.83 2.64 -11.99
N LEU A 54 16.91 1.38 -11.55
CA LEU A 54 17.57 1.04 -10.30
C LEU A 54 19.06 1.45 -10.30
N TYR A 55 19.78 1.16 -11.39
CA TYR A 55 21.18 1.56 -11.54
C TYR A 55 21.36 3.08 -11.57
N THR A 56 20.55 3.80 -12.34
CA THR A 56 20.60 5.25 -12.43
C THR A 56 20.28 5.90 -11.08
N VAL A 57 19.25 5.43 -10.37
CA VAL A 57 18.96 5.97 -9.04
C VAL A 57 20.09 5.66 -8.06
N ALA A 58 20.68 4.46 -8.09
CA ALA A 58 21.81 4.11 -7.24
C ALA A 58 23.03 4.99 -7.50
N LYS A 59 23.33 5.25 -8.77
CA LYS A 59 24.51 6.00 -9.21
C LYS A 59 24.42 7.49 -8.91
N TYR A 60 23.23 8.07 -9.04
CA TYR A 60 23.05 9.53 -8.96
C TYR A 60 22.45 10.00 -7.63
N ASP A 61 21.48 9.29 -7.05
CA ASP A 61 20.89 9.64 -5.75
C ASP A 61 21.51 8.87 -4.57
N GLY A 62 22.32 7.85 -4.85
CA GLY A 62 22.97 7.01 -3.84
C GLY A 62 22.02 6.06 -3.08
N ILE A 63 22.58 5.30 -2.14
CA ILE A 63 21.85 4.29 -1.34
C ILE A 63 20.73 4.94 -0.49
N ARG A 64 20.96 6.17 0.00
CA ARG A 64 19.96 6.93 0.75
C ARG A 64 18.79 7.41 -0.12
N GLY A 65 19.01 7.65 -1.43
CA GLY A 65 17.96 7.98 -2.38
C GLY A 65 17.03 6.81 -2.65
N ILE A 66 17.60 5.62 -2.86
CA ILE A 66 16.86 4.37 -3.06
C ILE A 66 16.01 3.99 -1.84
N GLN A 67 16.48 4.30 -0.62
CA GLN A 67 15.73 4.03 0.62
C GLN A 67 14.90 5.22 1.11
N SER A 68 14.78 6.28 0.32
CA SER A 68 14.00 7.47 0.69
C SER A 68 12.52 7.13 0.87
N GLY A 69 11.87 7.74 1.88
CA GLY A 69 10.46 7.49 2.16
C GLY A 69 10.14 6.25 3.01
N LEU A 70 11.15 5.57 3.60
CA LEU A 70 10.90 4.41 4.47
C LEU A 70 10.05 4.75 5.71
N VAL A 71 10.38 5.83 6.42
CA VAL A 71 9.65 6.27 7.62
C VAL A 71 8.16 6.59 7.32
N PRO A 72 7.81 7.41 6.31
CA PRO A 72 6.41 7.63 5.96
C PRO A 72 5.75 6.36 5.41
N ALA A 73 6.48 5.46 4.76
CA ALA A 73 5.94 4.18 4.32
C ALA A 73 5.54 3.28 5.49
N LEU A 74 6.36 3.20 6.53
CA LEU A 74 6.05 2.47 7.76
C LEU A 74 4.86 3.11 8.48
N GLY A 75 4.84 4.44 8.61
CA GLY A 75 3.69 5.16 9.18
C GLY A 75 2.39 4.91 8.41
N TYR A 76 2.46 4.93 7.07
CA TYR A 76 1.33 4.58 6.22
C TYR A 76 0.87 3.13 6.42
N GLN A 77 1.79 2.16 6.47
CA GLN A 77 1.45 0.76 6.69
C GLN A 77 0.81 0.53 8.06
N ILE A 78 1.35 1.13 9.12
CA ILE A 78 0.79 1.01 10.48
C ILE A 78 -0.61 1.63 10.51
N SER A 79 -0.76 2.84 9.99
CA SER A 79 -2.05 3.55 10.00
C SER A 79 -3.10 2.82 9.17
N MET A 80 -2.74 2.36 7.96
CA MET A 80 -3.67 1.67 7.05
C MET A 80 -4.04 0.28 7.59
N ASN A 81 -3.06 -0.54 8.00
CA ASN A 81 -3.35 -1.88 8.51
C ASN A 81 -4.07 -1.85 9.87
N GLY A 82 -3.68 -0.95 10.77
CA GLY A 82 -4.36 -0.75 12.05
C GLY A 82 -5.81 -0.35 11.87
N THR A 83 -6.07 0.65 11.02
CA THR A 83 -7.45 1.08 10.71
C THR A 83 -8.23 -0.03 10.02
N ARG A 84 -7.63 -0.77 9.08
CA ARG A 84 -8.31 -1.87 8.39
C ARG A 84 -8.74 -2.98 9.34
N LEU A 85 -7.86 -3.42 10.24
CA LEU A 85 -8.19 -4.45 11.22
C LEU A 85 -9.23 -3.95 12.24
N GLY A 86 -9.06 -2.72 12.75
CA GLY A 86 -10.02 -2.11 13.66
C GLY A 86 -11.41 -1.92 13.04
N SER A 87 -11.48 -1.34 11.84
CA SER A 87 -12.75 -1.16 11.10
C SER A 87 -13.39 -2.50 10.72
N PHE A 88 -12.59 -3.51 10.38
CA PHE A 88 -13.12 -4.85 10.12
C PHE A 88 -13.71 -5.47 11.39
N GLN A 89 -13.04 -5.36 12.53
CA GLN A 89 -13.55 -5.88 13.80
C GLN A 89 -14.85 -5.21 14.22
N VAL A 90 -14.95 -3.88 14.10
CA VAL A 90 -16.20 -3.14 14.35
C VAL A 90 -17.34 -3.66 13.47
N MET A 91 -17.07 -3.99 12.20
CA MET A 91 -18.09 -4.51 11.29
C MET A 91 -18.44 -5.98 11.56
N VAL A 92 -17.53 -6.76 12.13
CA VAL A 92 -17.83 -8.10 12.66
C VAL A 92 -18.73 -7.96 13.90
N ASP A 93 -18.39 -7.07 14.84
CA ASP A 93 -19.12 -6.86 16.09
C ASP A 93 -20.52 -6.29 15.86
N MET A 94 -20.72 -5.53 14.77
CA MET A 94 -22.04 -5.06 14.31
C MET A 94 -22.90 -6.16 13.68
N GLY A 95 -22.43 -7.42 13.62
CA GLY A 95 -23.17 -8.53 13.03
C GLY A 95 -23.29 -8.48 11.51
N LEU A 96 -22.51 -7.63 10.83
CA LEU A 96 -22.52 -7.54 9.36
C LEU A 96 -21.74 -8.70 8.71
N THR A 97 -20.96 -9.43 9.49
CA THR A 97 -20.15 -10.57 9.04
C THR A 97 -20.55 -11.82 9.81
N ASP A 98 -21.59 -12.51 9.34
CA ASP A 98 -21.95 -13.81 9.90
C ASP A 98 -20.83 -14.81 9.60
N SER A 99 -20.17 -15.22 10.68
CA SER A 99 -19.21 -16.30 10.62
C SER A 99 -19.99 -17.57 10.25
N VAL A 100 -19.71 -18.13 9.07
CA VAL A 100 -20.03 -19.50 8.67
C VAL A 100 -21.41 -19.74 8.00
N ASP A 101 -22.15 -18.73 7.51
CA ASP A 101 -23.31 -19.02 6.67
C ASP A 101 -22.97 -19.18 5.17
N CYS A 102 -23.21 -20.38 4.65
CA CYS A 102 -22.84 -20.84 3.31
C CYS A 102 -23.75 -20.29 2.20
N THR A 103 -24.23 -19.05 2.35
CA THR A 103 -25.16 -18.42 1.41
C THR A 103 -24.45 -17.31 0.63
N PHE A 104 -24.79 -17.16 -0.66
CA PHE A 104 -24.29 -16.07 -1.51
C PHE A 104 -24.44 -14.68 -0.86
N CYS A 105 -25.52 -14.49 -0.09
CA CYS A 105 -25.78 -13.28 0.70
C CYS A 105 -24.71 -13.02 1.77
N GLY A 106 -24.28 -14.03 2.53
CA GLY A 106 -23.23 -13.89 3.54
C GLY A 106 -21.86 -13.58 2.93
N PHE A 107 -21.56 -14.16 1.77
CA PHE A 107 -20.36 -13.84 0.99
C PHE A 107 -20.37 -12.38 0.52
N LEU A 108 -21.50 -11.89 0.00
CA LEU A 108 -21.61 -10.50 -0.45
C LEU A 108 -21.52 -9.51 0.71
N ARG A 109 -22.14 -9.79 1.86
CA ARG A 109 -22.00 -8.98 3.08
C ARG A 109 -20.55 -8.88 3.54
N THR A 110 -19.84 -10.00 3.57
CA THR A 110 -18.41 -10.04 3.93
C THR A 110 -17.54 -9.28 2.93
N LEU A 111 -17.86 -9.36 1.64
CA LEU A 111 -17.19 -8.60 0.57
C LEU A 111 -17.38 -7.09 0.71
N LEU A 112 -18.63 -6.65 0.88
CA LEU A 112 -18.96 -5.25 1.11
C LEU A 112 -18.31 -4.76 2.41
N ALA A 113 -18.29 -5.63 3.42
CA ALA A 113 -17.68 -5.32 4.70
C ALA A 113 -16.16 -5.05 4.56
N ALA A 114 -15.46 -5.96 3.88
CA ALA A 114 -14.05 -5.78 3.59
C ALA A 114 -13.77 -4.60 2.66
N GLY A 115 -14.65 -4.35 1.68
CA GLY A 115 -14.57 -3.20 0.79
C GLY A 115 -14.66 -1.87 1.55
N LEU A 116 -15.67 -1.72 2.42
CA LEU A 116 -15.86 -0.51 3.22
C LEU A 116 -14.73 -0.31 4.24
N SER A 117 -14.27 -1.37 4.91
CA SER A 117 -13.08 -1.29 5.77
C SER A 117 -11.84 -0.85 4.97
N GLY A 118 -11.65 -1.38 3.76
CA GLY A 118 -10.60 -0.96 2.84
C GLY A 118 -10.70 0.51 2.44
N ALA A 119 -11.91 0.99 2.16
CA ALA A 119 -12.20 2.39 1.86
C ALA A 119 -11.84 3.32 3.03
N VAL A 120 -12.32 3.02 4.23
CA VAL A 120 -12.05 3.81 5.44
C VAL A 120 -10.55 3.82 5.75
N SER A 121 -9.87 2.68 5.67
CA SER A 121 -8.43 2.59 5.90
C SER A 121 -7.61 3.45 4.94
N ASN A 122 -8.00 3.53 3.66
CA ASN A 122 -7.33 4.38 2.69
C ASN A 122 -7.65 5.87 2.90
N ALA A 123 -8.87 6.22 3.32
CA ALA A 123 -9.20 7.61 3.65
C ALA A 123 -8.36 8.13 4.85
N VAL A 124 -8.17 7.30 5.87
CA VAL A 124 -7.32 7.62 7.04
C VAL A 124 -5.84 7.60 6.68
N GLY A 125 -5.40 6.66 5.83
CA GLY A 125 -4.01 6.56 5.38
C GLY A 125 -3.61 7.57 4.30
N SER A 126 -4.57 8.25 3.67
CA SER A 126 -4.35 9.22 2.57
C SER A 126 -3.27 10.27 2.86
N PRO A 127 -3.26 10.97 4.02
CA PRO A 127 -2.20 11.93 4.33
C PRO A 127 -0.80 11.30 4.35
N PHE A 128 -0.64 10.12 4.96
CA PHE A 128 0.66 9.44 5.00
C PHE A 128 1.09 8.93 3.63
N PHE A 129 0.14 8.47 2.81
CA PHE A 129 0.40 8.10 1.43
C PHE A 129 0.91 9.30 0.62
N MET A 130 0.27 10.47 0.77
CA MET A 130 0.68 11.70 0.11
C MET A 130 2.11 12.11 0.51
N ILE A 131 2.42 12.08 1.81
CA ILE A 131 3.75 12.42 2.30
C ILE A 131 4.80 11.44 1.75
N LYS A 132 4.48 10.14 1.74
CA LYS A 132 5.34 9.09 1.17
C LYS A 132 5.61 9.36 -0.31
N THR A 133 4.58 9.58 -1.12
CA THR A 133 4.75 9.80 -2.56
C THR A 133 5.58 11.05 -2.82
N HIS A 134 5.27 12.19 -2.18
CA HIS A 134 6.07 13.41 -2.34
C HIS A 134 7.57 13.23 -2.03
N ILE A 135 7.92 12.41 -1.04
CA ILE A 135 9.32 12.12 -0.72
C ILE A 135 9.95 11.16 -1.75
N GLN A 136 9.22 10.14 -2.19
CA GLN A 136 9.72 9.17 -3.19
C GLN A 136 9.88 9.77 -4.60
N CYS A 137 9.07 10.79 -4.92
CA CYS A 137 9.11 11.52 -6.19
C CYS A 137 10.32 12.46 -6.33
N LYS A 138 11.03 12.80 -5.24
CA LYS A 138 12.23 13.66 -5.31
C LYS A 138 13.40 12.91 -5.95
N THR A 139 14.15 13.58 -6.82
CA THR A 139 15.38 13.07 -7.46
C THR A 139 16.45 14.15 -7.44
N ASP A 140 17.74 13.83 -7.60
CA ASP A 140 18.82 14.82 -7.70
C ASP A 140 18.66 15.76 -8.93
N SER A 141 19.07 17.02 -8.80
CA SER A 141 18.89 18.07 -9.81
C SER A 141 19.55 17.78 -11.16
N LYS A 142 20.51 16.84 -11.20
CA LYS A 142 21.15 16.39 -12.44
C LYS A 142 20.32 15.41 -13.28
N ILE A 143 19.25 14.84 -12.72
CA ILE A 143 18.25 13.98 -13.42
C ILE A 143 16.82 14.41 -13.07
N ALA A 144 16.63 15.67 -12.66
CA ALA A 144 15.34 16.16 -12.22
C ALA A 144 14.40 16.44 -13.40
N VAL A 145 13.23 15.80 -13.35
CA VAL A 145 12.09 16.14 -14.21
C VAL A 145 11.20 17.08 -13.40
N GLY A 146 11.35 18.40 -13.59
CA GLY A 146 10.50 19.44 -12.96
C GLY A 146 11.16 20.31 -11.87
N PHE A 147 10.36 21.18 -11.24
CA PHE A 147 10.79 22.14 -10.23
C PHE A 147 11.08 21.47 -8.87
N GLN A 148 12.34 21.54 -8.44
CA GLN A 148 12.90 20.87 -7.28
C GLN A 148 12.64 21.64 -5.97
N HIS A 149 12.25 20.96 -4.87
CA HIS A 149 12.22 21.57 -3.52
C HIS A 149 13.17 20.83 -2.57
N THR A 150 14.29 21.48 -2.26
CA THR A 150 15.44 20.98 -1.49
C THR A 150 15.18 20.96 0.02
N HIS A 151 14.38 20.03 0.55
CA HIS A 151 14.25 19.88 2.02
C HIS A 151 14.21 18.42 2.51
N LYS A 152 15.01 18.15 3.56
CA LYS A 152 15.50 16.86 4.05
C LYS A 152 14.57 16.06 4.98
N THR A 153 13.38 16.58 5.32
CA THR A 153 12.61 16.04 6.47
C THR A 153 11.12 15.95 6.16
N MET A 154 10.46 14.88 6.65
CA MET A 154 9.01 14.62 6.53
C MET A 154 8.15 15.84 6.89
N TYR A 155 8.51 16.52 7.98
CA TYR A 155 7.83 17.73 8.45
C TYR A 155 7.83 18.86 7.42
N HIS A 156 8.92 19.01 6.65
CA HIS A 156 9.00 20.04 5.62
C HIS A 156 8.14 19.70 4.40
N ALA A 157 8.02 18.42 4.04
CA ALA A 157 7.11 17.98 2.98
C ALA A 157 5.66 18.26 3.37
N VAL A 158 5.28 17.95 4.61
CA VAL A 158 3.93 18.27 5.15
C VAL A 158 3.67 19.77 5.12
N LYS A 159 4.61 20.57 5.66
CA LYS A 159 4.46 22.03 5.74
C LYS A 159 4.32 22.67 4.35
N GLU A 160 5.05 22.17 3.36
CA GLU A 160 4.97 22.65 1.98
C GLU A 160 3.62 22.34 1.35
N ILE A 161 3.14 21.11 1.47
CA ILE A 161 1.83 20.70 0.93
C ILE A 161 0.71 21.54 1.55
N VAL A 162 0.74 21.71 2.87
CA VAL A 162 -0.26 22.53 3.58
C VAL A 162 -0.17 23.99 3.18
N ARG A 163 1.01 24.52 2.87
CA ARG A 163 1.20 25.91 2.44
C ARG A 163 0.76 26.15 0.99
N GLN A 164 0.94 25.18 0.09
CA GLN A 164 0.60 25.31 -1.33
C GLN A 164 -0.86 24.94 -1.63
N ASP A 165 -1.32 23.79 -1.15
CA ASP A 165 -2.64 23.20 -1.47
C ASP A 165 -3.62 23.22 -0.28
N GLY A 166 -3.19 23.73 0.88
CA GLY A 166 -3.97 23.69 2.12
C GLY A 166 -4.02 22.30 2.77
N VAL A 167 -4.74 22.19 3.89
CA VAL A 167 -4.93 20.91 4.61
C VAL A 167 -5.65 19.88 3.74
N LYS A 168 -6.53 20.31 2.83
CA LYS A 168 -7.21 19.44 1.87
C LYS A 168 -6.26 18.83 0.83
N GLY A 169 -5.10 19.45 0.59
CA GLY A 169 -4.05 18.91 -0.28
C GLY A 169 -3.51 17.56 0.19
N LEU A 170 -3.55 17.26 1.49
CA LEU A 170 -3.17 15.93 2.00
C LEU A 170 -4.12 14.80 1.58
N TRP A 171 -5.37 15.13 1.24
CA TRP A 171 -6.37 14.19 0.73
C TRP A 171 -6.55 14.25 -0.79
N ARG A 172 -5.64 14.92 -1.52
CA ARG A 172 -5.69 14.91 -2.99
C ARG A 172 -5.53 13.47 -3.49
N GLY A 173 -6.47 13.00 -4.29
CA GLY A 173 -6.48 11.60 -4.75
C GLY A 173 -7.00 10.58 -3.71
N ALA A 174 -7.46 11.02 -2.53
CA ALA A 174 -8.08 10.14 -1.54
C ALA A 174 -9.27 9.39 -2.12
N HIS A 175 -10.10 10.01 -2.97
CA HIS A 175 -11.26 9.36 -3.59
C HIS A 175 -10.85 8.16 -4.46
N ALA A 176 -9.84 8.33 -5.31
CA ALA A 176 -9.28 7.25 -6.13
C ALA A 176 -8.60 6.18 -5.25
N GLY A 177 -7.92 6.60 -4.18
CA GLY A 177 -7.36 5.72 -3.18
C GLY A 177 -8.42 4.87 -2.48
N THR A 178 -9.53 5.48 -2.05
CA THR A 178 -10.66 4.83 -1.38
C THR A 178 -11.32 3.80 -2.29
N LEU A 179 -11.58 4.14 -3.57
CA LEU A 179 -12.12 3.20 -4.55
C LEU A 179 -11.17 2.02 -4.80
N ARG A 180 -9.87 2.30 -4.96
CA ARG A 180 -8.84 1.25 -5.07
C ARG A 180 -8.81 0.36 -3.83
N GLY A 181 -8.96 0.95 -2.65
CA GLY A 181 -8.99 0.25 -1.35
C GLY A 181 -10.19 -0.67 -1.24
N PHE A 182 -11.36 -0.19 -1.68
CA PHE A 182 -12.60 -0.96 -1.72
C PHE A 182 -12.47 -2.17 -2.64
N ILE A 183 -12.14 -1.95 -3.91
CA ILE A 183 -12.05 -3.01 -4.92
C ILE A 183 -10.96 -4.00 -4.55
N GLY A 184 -9.79 -3.52 -4.13
CA GLY A 184 -8.66 -4.37 -3.74
C GLY A 184 -8.99 -5.26 -2.55
N SER A 185 -9.64 -4.72 -1.52
CA SER A 185 -10.01 -5.49 -0.32
C SER A 185 -11.14 -6.49 -0.61
N ALA A 186 -12.14 -6.09 -1.41
CA ALA A 186 -13.19 -6.98 -1.87
C ALA A 186 -12.60 -8.12 -2.71
N ALA A 187 -11.80 -7.83 -3.73
CA ALA A 187 -11.18 -8.86 -4.57
C ALA A 187 -10.27 -9.80 -3.76
N GLN A 188 -9.46 -9.26 -2.85
CA GLN A 188 -8.58 -10.05 -1.98
C GLN A 188 -9.39 -11.04 -1.12
N LEU A 189 -10.45 -10.57 -0.45
CA LEU A 189 -11.25 -11.44 0.41
C LEU A 189 -12.11 -12.42 -0.40
N GLY A 190 -12.64 -12.00 -1.54
CA GLY A 190 -13.40 -12.84 -2.46
C GLY A 190 -12.56 -13.99 -3.00
N ALA A 191 -11.34 -13.69 -3.44
CA ALA A 191 -10.39 -14.70 -3.90
C ALA A 191 -9.97 -15.64 -2.77
N PHE A 192 -9.65 -15.10 -1.59
CA PHE A 192 -9.25 -15.89 -0.43
C PHE A 192 -10.33 -16.88 0.00
N THR A 193 -11.57 -16.41 0.17
CA THR A 193 -12.69 -17.24 0.61
C THR A 193 -13.06 -18.29 -0.42
N SER A 194 -13.06 -17.96 -1.72
CA SER A 194 -13.31 -18.91 -2.80
C SER A 194 -12.25 -20.01 -2.84
N THR A 195 -10.96 -19.62 -2.75
CA THR A 195 -9.84 -20.56 -2.76
C THR A 195 -9.86 -21.45 -1.52
N LYS A 196 -10.12 -20.86 -0.34
CA LYS A 196 -10.23 -21.60 0.93
C LYS A 196 -11.36 -22.64 0.87
N LYS A 197 -12.54 -22.27 0.36
CA LYS A 197 -13.67 -23.20 0.16
C LYS A 197 -13.28 -24.37 -0.77
N TYR A 198 -12.64 -24.06 -1.90
CA TYR A 198 -12.18 -25.08 -2.84
C TYR A 198 -11.21 -26.07 -2.19
N LEU A 199 -10.19 -25.57 -1.49
CA LEU A 199 -9.17 -26.41 -0.85
C LEU A 199 -9.75 -27.29 0.27
N ILE A 200 -10.60 -26.73 1.14
CA ILE A 200 -11.26 -27.50 2.21
C ILE A 200 -12.14 -28.60 1.61
N SER A 201 -12.89 -28.32 0.54
CA SER A 201 -13.72 -29.32 -0.14
C SER A 201 -12.91 -30.47 -0.74
N LYS A 202 -11.69 -30.19 -1.22
CA LYS A 202 -10.80 -31.19 -1.79
C LYS A 202 -10.16 -32.03 -0.69
N GLN A 203 -9.78 -31.41 0.43
CA GLN A 203 -9.22 -32.10 1.58
C GLN A 203 -10.25 -33.01 2.27
N ALA A 204 -11.51 -32.58 2.38
CA ALA A 204 -12.61 -33.39 2.91
C ALA A 204 -12.89 -34.62 2.04
N ARG A 205 -12.93 -34.45 0.71
CA ARG A 205 -13.07 -35.56 -0.25
C ARG A 205 -11.91 -36.55 -0.16
N ASN A 206 -10.68 -36.06 -0.03
CA ASN A 206 -9.51 -36.93 0.06
C ASN A 206 -9.51 -37.73 1.37
N LYS A 207 -9.90 -37.13 2.51
CA LYS A 207 -10.06 -37.86 3.78
C LYS A 207 -11.14 -38.95 3.68
N SER A 208 -12.30 -38.65 3.09
CA SER A 208 -13.38 -39.63 2.93
C SER A 208 -13.00 -40.83 2.05
N ASN A 209 -12.02 -40.69 1.16
CA ASN A 209 -11.56 -41.75 0.27
C ASN A 209 -10.48 -42.65 0.88
N ILE A 210 -9.92 -42.26 2.04
CA ILE A 210 -8.92 -43.05 2.79
C ILE A 210 -9.60 -43.96 3.83
N TYR A 211 -10.85 -43.67 4.21
CA TYR A 211 -11.65 -44.50 5.14
C TYR A 211 -12.61 -45.47 4.42
N LYS A 212 -12.39 -45.71 3.12
CA LYS A 212 -13.04 -46.77 2.33
C LYS A 212 -11.96 -47.76 1.90
#